data_AF-A0A8H5ATW9-F1
#
_entry.id   AF-A0A8H5ATW9-F1
#
_cell.length_a   1.000
_cell.length_b   1.000
_cell.length_c   1.000
_cell.angle_alpha   90.00
_cell.angle_beta   90.00
_cell.angle_gamma   90.00
#
_symmetry.space_group_name_H-M   'P 1'
#
loop_
_entity.id
_entity.type
_entity.pdbx_description
1 polymer ?
#
loop_
_entity_poly.entity_id
_entity_poly.type
_entity_poly.pdbx_seq_one_letter_code
_entity_poly.pdbx_strand_id
1 'polypeptide(L)'
;MATPTHRGAMLAAKSIRNQQVRGVASSTRAVVEASAPLVNPAQQKILKRIKKVRADEITQLVGRLSLFGPMPVPTPSADGTTPMQLSNPFLARKNIKTGKWRPPAYSLRRQADLAKLALKAGHLDKLPPGPKTTALKDRIERVKMSLSQSDVKRLDTNVVPIAAPPPKFQAPPAFLKARHRAEKLANDVAHLRRGFSNDLERAQKATEDDQAKYKEMAARKAKEIVRKEAKLVPLAEQVNALAKTVDAYNESIVAAHAESERRFTMPVEWVGKLPEKKKGAELGVRLYANKKRMFKGHLWERARASRVKKQAILMRHMAARVARYKDYYKKRRPNPLKPPRYTKPPRLPF
;
A
#
# COMPACT_ATOMS: atom_id res chain seq x y z
N MET A 1 15.46 86.97 38.93
CA MET A 1 15.29 85.74 39.73
C MET A 1 13.83 85.61 40.14
N ALA A 2 13.26 84.43 39.88
CA ALA A 2 12.26 83.70 40.67
C ALA A 2 10.80 84.23 40.86
N THR A 3 9.89 83.43 40.27
CA THR A 3 8.47 83.10 40.62
C THR A 3 7.39 84.13 40.25
N PRO A 4 6.22 83.66 39.73
CA PRO A 4 5.22 83.04 40.60
C PRO A 4 4.51 81.77 40.05
N THR A 5 4.00 81.05 41.04
CA THR A 5 3.09 79.91 41.02
C THR A 5 1.64 80.38 40.80
N HIS A 6 0.86 79.78 39.88
CA HIS A 6 -0.49 79.26 40.17
C HIS A 6 -1.22 78.60 38.99
N ARG A 7 -1.68 77.36 39.25
CA ARG A 7 -3.03 76.77 39.02
C ARG A 7 -3.75 76.90 37.67
N GLY A 8 -4.16 75.73 37.16
CA GLY A 8 -5.31 75.56 36.26
C GLY A 8 -5.20 74.26 35.45
N ALA A 9 -5.46 73.09 36.03
CA ALA A 9 -6.73 72.38 35.87
C ALA A 9 -7.26 72.34 34.42
N MET A 10 -6.94 71.29 33.66
CA MET A 10 -7.83 70.78 32.61
C MET A 10 -7.79 69.26 32.56
N LEU A 11 -8.99 68.71 32.69
CA LEU A 11 -9.37 67.32 32.62
C LEU A 11 -9.11 66.75 31.23
N ALA A 12 -8.12 65.86 31.09
CA ALA A 12 -8.01 64.99 29.92
C ALA A 12 -8.93 63.79 30.12
N ALA A 13 -10.15 63.90 29.57
CA ALA A 13 -11.13 62.84 29.52
C ALA A 13 -10.60 61.62 28.77
N LYS A 14 -10.73 60.46 29.41
CA LYS A 14 -10.58 59.12 28.84
C LYS A 14 -11.52 58.95 27.65
N SER A 15 -10.97 58.93 26.43
CA SER A 15 -11.64 58.40 25.24
C SER A 15 -10.93 57.10 24.83
N ILE A 16 -11.23 56.02 25.54
CA ILE A 16 -10.97 54.65 25.09
C ILE A 16 -12.36 54.08 24.81
N ARG A 17 -12.85 54.30 23.58
CA ARG A 17 -14.13 53.75 23.14
C ARG A 17 -13.98 53.22 21.71
N ASN A 18 -13.97 51.88 21.65
CA ASN A 18 -14.54 51.04 20.60
C ASN A 18 -14.38 51.51 19.17
N GLN A 19 -13.40 50.95 18.46
CA GLN A 19 -13.56 50.54 17.06
C GLN A 19 -12.34 49.73 16.64
N GLN A 20 -12.50 48.40 16.55
CA GLN A 20 -11.84 47.47 15.61
C GLN A 20 -11.93 46.01 16.12
N VAL A 21 -13.15 45.47 16.16
CA VAL A 21 -13.37 44.01 16.15
C VAL A 21 -14.49 43.70 15.16
N ARG A 22 -14.29 44.04 13.89
CA ARG A 22 -15.10 43.51 12.78
C ARG A 22 -14.21 43.41 11.55
N GLY A 23 -13.80 42.18 11.26
CA GLY A 23 -12.94 41.88 10.13
C GLY A 23 -12.40 40.45 10.17
N VAL A 24 -13.13 39.49 10.75
CA VAL A 24 -12.88 38.08 10.46
C VAL A 24 -13.47 37.85 9.09
N ALA A 25 -12.75 38.29 8.06
CA ALA A 25 -13.00 37.89 6.70
C ALA A 25 -12.98 36.37 6.69
N SER A 26 -14.16 35.80 6.51
CA SER A 26 -14.39 34.45 6.04
C SER A 26 -13.64 34.29 4.71
N SER A 27 -12.34 34.07 4.80
CA SER A 27 -11.53 33.43 3.79
C SER A 27 -12.02 32.00 3.74
N THR A 28 -13.13 31.81 3.01
CA THR A 28 -13.43 30.55 2.36
C THR A 28 -12.28 30.28 1.42
N ARG A 29 -11.21 29.72 1.99
CA ARG A 29 -10.13 29.05 1.31
C ARG A 29 -10.83 28.06 0.40
N ALA A 30 -11.00 28.44 -0.87
CA ALA A 30 -11.33 27.52 -1.93
C ALA A 30 -10.19 26.53 -1.96
N VAL A 31 -10.33 25.48 -1.15
CA VAL A 31 -9.57 24.26 -1.26
C VAL A 31 -10.03 23.72 -2.60
N VAL A 32 -9.32 24.13 -3.65
CA VAL A 32 -9.23 23.36 -4.89
C VAL A 32 -8.67 22.03 -4.43
N GLU A 33 -9.58 21.16 -4.04
CA GLU A 33 -9.35 19.79 -3.66
C GLU A 33 -8.97 19.09 -4.97
N ALA A 34 -7.73 19.33 -5.39
CA ALA A 34 -7.10 18.63 -6.48
C ALA A 34 -7.26 17.15 -6.13
N SER A 35 -8.20 16.50 -6.81
CA SER A 35 -8.56 15.11 -6.56
C SER A 35 -7.32 14.27 -6.83
N ALA A 36 -6.52 14.05 -5.80
CA ALA A 36 -5.34 13.22 -5.89
C ALA A 36 -5.83 11.86 -6.41
N PRO A 37 -5.29 11.36 -7.53
CA PRO A 37 -5.75 10.10 -8.09
C PRO A 37 -5.58 9.05 -7.01
N LEU A 38 -6.70 8.49 -6.55
CA LEU A 38 -6.71 7.47 -5.51
C LEU A 38 -5.88 6.28 -6.01
N VAL A 39 -4.64 6.21 -5.53
CA VAL A 39 -3.70 5.16 -5.89
C VAL A 39 -4.34 3.82 -5.59
N ASN A 40 -4.46 2.96 -6.61
CA ASN A 40 -5.08 1.65 -6.46
C ASN A 40 -4.32 0.86 -5.36
N PRO A 41 -4.98 0.43 -4.28
CA PRO A 41 -4.30 -0.25 -3.16
C PRO A 41 -3.57 -1.53 -3.62
N ALA A 42 -3.99 -2.15 -4.73
CA ALA A 42 -3.28 -3.26 -5.34
C ALA A 42 -1.91 -2.86 -5.88
N GLN A 43 -1.78 -1.68 -6.51
CA GLN A 43 -0.51 -1.16 -7.01
C GLN A 43 0.46 -0.84 -5.86
N GLN A 44 -0.03 -0.33 -4.72
CA GLN A 44 0.83 -0.12 -3.55
C GLN A 44 1.40 -1.43 -3.00
N LYS A 45 0.58 -2.50 -2.93
CA LYS A 45 1.05 -3.83 -2.51
C LYS A 45 2.13 -4.37 -3.47
N ILE A 46 1.98 -4.09 -4.76
CA ILE A 46 2.97 -4.43 -5.79
C ILE A 46 4.28 -3.68 -5.55
N LEU A 47 4.23 -2.36 -5.40
CA LEU A 47 5.41 -1.53 -5.15
C LEU A 47 6.14 -1.96 -3.88
N LYS A 48 5.41 -2.22 -2.79
CA LYS A 48 5.98 -2.76 -1.55
C LYS A 48 6.72 -4.08 -1.77
N ARG A 49 6.19 -4.96 -2.62
CA ARG A 49 6.83 -6.24 -2.95
C ARG A 49 8.10 -6.06 -3.78
N ILE A 50 8.11 -5.14 -4.74
CA ILE A 50 9.30 -4.80 -5.54
C ILE A 50 10.37 -4.13 -4.66
N LYS A 51 9.97 -3.17 -3.82
CA LYS A 51 10.84 -2.50 -2.84
C LYS A 51 11.46 -3.51 -1.88
N LYS A 52 10.68 -4.47 -1.39
CA LYS A 52 11.19 -5.55 -0.52
C LYS A 52 12.25 -6.40 -1.20
N VAL A 53 12.02 -6.81 -2.45
CA VAL A 53 13.01 -7.59 -3.24
C VAL A 53 14.34 -6.84 -3.32
N ARG A 54 14.31 -5.54 -3.66
CA ARG A 54 15.52 -4.72 -3.68
C ARG A 54 16.15 -4.52 -2.31
N ALA A 55 15.36 -4.30 -1.27
CA ALA A 55 15.87 -4.14 0.09
C ALA A 55 16.59 -5.41 0.56
N ASP A 56 15.97 -6.58 0.37
CA ASP A 56 16.56 -7.88 0.72
C ASP A 56 17.91 -8.10 -0.01
N GLU A 57 18.02 -7.63 -1.25
CA GLU A 57 19.26 -7.68 -2.05
C GLU A 57 20.35 -6.72 -1.55
N ILE A 58 19.97 -5.49 -1.18
CA ILE A 58 20.91 -4.53 -0.57
C ILE A 58 21.43 -5.07 0.77
N THR A 59 20.54 -5.62 1.61
CA THR A 59 20.96 -6.23 2.89
C THR A 59 21.89 -7.42 2.66
N GLN A 60 21.61 -8.27 1.67
CA GLN A 60 22.51 -9.36 1.28
C GLN A 60 23.87 -8.84 0.80
N LEU A 61 23.92 -7.72 0.08
CA LEU A 61 25.19 -7.10 -0.31
C LEU A 61 25.96 -6.56 0.87
N VAL A 62 25.31 -5.83 1.79
CA VAL A 62 25.97 -5.29 2.99
C VAL A 62 26.57 -6.42 3.82
N GLY A 63 25.82 -7.51 4.04
CA GLY A 63 26.34 -8.70 4.71
C GLY A 63 27.52 -9.34 3.95
N ARG A 64 27.44 -9.39 2.62
CA ARG A 64 28.53 -9.91 1.78
C ARG A 64 29.78 -9.03 1.82
N LEU A 65 29.64 -7.71 1.79
CA LEU A 65 30.75 -6.76 1.89
C LEU A 65 31.45 -6.87 3.24
N SER A 66 30.68 -7.09 4.32
CA SER A 66 31.24 -7.37 5.65
C SER A 66 32.04 -8.68 5.69
N LEU A 67 31.59 -9.72 4.98
CA LEU A 67 32.25 -11.05 4.97
C LEU A 67 33.42 -11.18 3.98
N PHE A 68 33.34 -10.53 2.81
CA PHE A 68 34.27 -10.74 1.69
C PHE A 68 35.10 -9.50 1.34
N GLY A 69 34.93 -8.40 2.08
CA GLY A 69 35.60 -7.14 1.79
C GLY A 69 34.98 -6.37 0.62
N PRO A 70 35.57 -5.22 0.25
CA PRO A 70 35.08 -4.40 -0.86
C PRO A 70 35.12 -5.20 -2.17
N MET A 71 34.02 -5.15 -2.93
CA MET A 71 33.97 -5.74 -4.26
C MET A 71 34.98 -5.05 -5.19
N PRO A 72 35.55 -5.76 -6.18
CA PRO A 72 36.43 -5.13 -7.17
C PRO A 72 35.70 -3.97 -7.83
N VAL A 73 36.35 -2.81 -7.86
CA VAL A 73 35.76 -1.56 -8.36
C VAL A 73 35.45 -1.74 -9.86
N PRO A 74 34.22 -1.49 -10.30
CA PRO A 74 33.92 -1.52 -11.72
C PRO A 74 34.70 -0.43 -12.46
N THR A 75 35.07 -0.71 -13.70
CA THR A 75 35.59 0.29 -14.62
C THR A 75 34.61 1.48 -14.67
N PRO A 76 35.08 2.71 -14.42
CA PRO A 76 34.20 3.87 -14.39
C PRO A 76 33.51 4.00 -15.76
N SER A 77 32.17 4.01 -15.75
CA SER A 77 31.39 4.39 -16.92
C SER A 77 31.60 5.88 -17.21
N ALA A 78 31.46 6.29 -18.47
CA ALA A 78 31.77 7.65 -18.95
C ALA A 78 31.09 8.79 -18.17
N ASP A 79 29.99 8.50 -17.46
CA ASP A 79 29.18 9.47 -16.72
C ASP A 79 29.72 9.80 -15.30
N GLY A 80 30.88 9.26 -14.91
CA GLY A 80 31.53 9.56 -13.61
C GLY A 80 30.81 9.05 -12.36
N THR A 81 29.57 8.56 -12.49
CA THR A 81 28.83 7.88 -11.43
C THR A 81 29.10 6.39 -11.52
N THR A 82 29.74 5.79 -10.51
CA THR A 82 29.92 4.33 -10.46
C THR A 82 28.59 3.67 -10.07
N PRO A 83 27.90 2.96 -10.99
CA PRO A 83 26.65 2.30 -10.65
C PRO A 83 26.93 1.19 -9.62
N MET A 84 26.02 1.03 -8.65
CA MET A 84 26.18 -0.04 -7.66
C MET A 84 26.01 -1.39 -8.36
N GLN A 85 27.08 -2.19 -8.40
CA GLN A 85 27.08 -3.50 -9.01
C GLN A 85 26.43 -4.55 -8.12
N LEU A 86 25.21 -4.95 -8.48
CA LEU A 86 24.44 -5.97 -7.78
C LEU A 86 24.47 -7.29 -8.53
N SER A 87 24.60 -8.41 -7.80
CA SER A 87 24.44 -9.74 -8.39
C SER A 87 23.00 -9.94 -8.84
N ASN A 88 22.80 -10.38 -10.07
CA ASN A 88 21.46 -10.64 -10.59
C ASN A 88 20.79 -11.83 -9.84
N PRO A 89 19.62 -11.62 -9.20
CA PRO A 89 18.89 -12.65 -8.43
C PRO A 89 18.09 -13.61 -9.31
N PHE A 90 17.88 -13.28 -10.59
CA PHE A 90 17.08 -14.06 -11.55
C PHE A 90 17.89 -15.11 -12.29
N LEU A 91 19.22 -15.05 -12.20
CA LEU A 91 20.14 -15.97 -12.87
C LEU A 91 20.70 -17.00 -11.90
N ALA A 92 20.87 -18.22 -12.40
CA ALA A 92 21.63 -19.25 -11.69
C ALA A 92 23.10 -18.84 -11.63
N ARG A 93 23.78 -19.14 -10.52
CA ARG A 93 25.18 -18.77 -10.30
C ARG A 93 26.02 -19.99 -10.03
N LYS A 94 27.13 -20.14 -10.75
CA LYS A 94 28.12 -21.18 -10.47
C LYS A 94 28.98 -20.74 -9.28
N ASN A 95 29.08 -21.58 -8.26
CA ASN A 95 30.04 -21.36 -7.19
C ASN A 95 31.44 -21.68 -7.71
N ILE A 96 32.36 -20.72 -7.66
CA ILE A 96 33.72 -20.86 -8.20
C ILE A 96 34.48 -21.96 -7.47
N LYS A 97 34.34 -22.05 -6.13
CA LYS A 97 35.06 -23.03 -5.31
C LYS A 97 34.58 -24.46 -5.54
N THR A 98 33.26 -24.66 -5.61
CA THR A 98 32.68 -26.02 -5.69
C THR A 98 32.31 -26.46 -7.10
N GLY A 99 32.33 -25.55 -8.08
CA GLY A 99 31.86 -25.79 -9.45
C GLY A 99 30.34 -26.04 -9.58
N LYS A 100 29.60 -26.17 -8.47
CA LYS A 100 28.16 -26.47 -8.47
C LYS A 100 27.34 -25.22 -8.82
N TRP A 101 26.30 -25.41 -9.61
CA TRP A 101 25.32 -24.36 -9.92
C TRP A 101 24.33 -24.19 -8.78
N ARG A 102 24.19 -22.97 -8.28
CA ARG A 102 23.09 -22.58 -7.40
C ARG A 102 21.91 -22.12 -8.25
N PRO A 103 20.68 -22.57 -7.94
CA PRO A 103 19.49 -22.07 -8.62
C PRO A 103 19.34 -20.55 -8.41
N PRO A 104 18.58 -19.86 -9.27
CA PRO A 104 18.28 -18.44 -9.06
C PRO A 104 17.54 -18.24 -7.74
N ALA A 105 17.76 -17.09 -7.09
CA ALA A 105 17.11 -16.74 -5.82
C ALA A 105 15.58 -16.69 -5.97
N TYR A 106 15.10 -16.22 -7.13
CA TYR A 106 13.69 -16.27 -7.50
C TYR A 106 13.45 -17.32 -8.59
N SER A 107 12.53 -18.25 -8.33
CA SER A 107 12.08 -19.23 -9.33
C SER A 107 11.42 -18.56 -10.54
N LEU A 108 11.41 -19.24 -11.70
CA LEU A 108 10.84 -18.70 -12.94
C LEU A 108 9.36 -18.26 -12.80
N ARG A 109 8.58 -18.93 -11.94
CA ARG A 109 7.21 -18.53 -11.62
C ARG A 109 7.19 -17.20 -10.87
N ARG A 110 7.99 -17.06 -9.80
CA ARG A 110 8.12 -15.81 -9.05
C ARG A 110 8.64 -14.66 -9.92
N GLN A 111 9.59 -14.94 -10.82
CA GLN A 111 10.06 -13.95 -11.79
C GLN A 111 8.94 -13.47 -12.71
N ALA A 112 8.11 -14.39 -13.23
CA ALA A 112 6.97 -14.02 -14.07
C ALA A 112 5.92 -13.21 -13.30
N ASP A 113 5.66 -13.57 -12.04
CA ASP A 113 4.74 -12.83 -11.18
C ASP A 113 5.29 -11.41 -10.91
N LEU A 114 6.57 -11.28 -10.53
CA LEU A 114 7.21 -9.97 -10.35
C LEU A 114 7.19 -9.11 -11.62
N ALA A 115 7.50 -9.70 -12.78
CA ALA A 115 7.48 -9.00 -14.07
C ALA A 115 6.08 -8.49 -14.43
N LYS A 116 5.03 -9.31 -14.22
CA LYS A 116 3.63 -8.89 -14.43
C LYS A 116 3.22 -7.77 -13.48
N LEU A 117 3.61 -7.86 -12.21
CA LEU A 117 3.30 -6.84 -11.23
C LEU A 117 4.05 -5.53 -11.55
N ALA A 118 5.33 -5.60 -11.89
CA ALA A 118 6.12 -4.44 -12.30
C ALA A 118 5.59 -3.79 -13.59
N LEU A 119 5.11 -4.58 -14.55
CA LEU A 119 4.42 -4.05 -15.74
C LEU A 119 3.17 -3.24 -15.36
N LYS A 120 2.31 -3.79 -14.50
CA LYS A 120 1.10 -3.09 -14.01
C LYS A 120 1.41 -1.81 -13.23
N ALA A 121 2.62 -1.70 -12.68
CA ALA A 121 3.09 -0.53 -11.94
C ALA A 121 3.97 0.41 -12.79
N GLY A 122 4.22 0.11 -14.06
CA GLY A 122 5.11 0.92 -14.91
C GLY A 122 6.57 0.93 -14.44
N HIS A 123 7.04 -0.14 -13.80
CA HIS A 123 8.40 -0.26 -13.25
C HIS A 123 9.14 -1.49 -13.77
N LEU A 124 8.80 -1.96 -14.96
CA LEU A 124 9.44 -3.13 -15.56
C LEU A 124 10.95 -2.94 -15.74
N ASP A 125 11.41 -1.70 -16.00
CA ASP A 125 12.83 -1.37 -16.18
C ASP A 125 13.62 -1.34 -14.88
N LYS A 126 12.94 -1.27 -13.73
CA LYS A 126 13.59 -1.31 -12.41
C LYS A 126 13.98 -2.74 -11.99
N LEU A 127 13.44 -3.77 -12.66
CA LEU A 127 13.75 -5.17 -12.37
C LEU A 127 15.05 -5.62 -13.04
N PRO A 128 15.76 -6.62 -12.47
CA PRO A 128 16.90 -7.22 -13.14
C PRO A 128 16.52 -7.85 -14.49
N PRO A 129 17.42 -7.84 -15.49
CA PRO A 129 17.23 -8.58 -16.72
C PRO A 129 17.18 -10.08 -16.40
N GLY A 130 16.23 -10.79 -17.00
CA GLY A 130 15.94 -12.18 -16.67
C GLY A 130 15.09 -12.82 -17.75
N PRO A 131 15.03 -14.17 -17.85
CA PRO A 131 14.36 -14.86 -18.96
C PRO A 131 12.86 -14.56 -19.06
N LYS A 132 12.23 -14.16 -17.94
CA LYS A 132 10.81 -13.76 -17.92
C LYS A 132 10.61 -12.27 -18.09
N THR A 133 11.57 -11.43 -17.70
CA THR A 133 11.47 -9.98 -17.92
C THR A 133 11.77 -9.65 -19.38
N THR A 134 12.81 -10.25 -19.98
CA THR A 134 13.12 -10.09 -21.42
C THR A 134 11.98 -10.59 -22.31
N ALA A 135 11.51 -11.81 -22.09
CA ALA A 135 10.38 -12.36 -22.87
C ALA A 135 9.10 -11.52 -22.78
N LEU A 136 8.90 -10.80 -21.66
CA LEU A 136 7.78 -9.89 -21.48
C LEU A 136 8.03 -8.57 -22.22
N LYS A 137 9.25 -8.02 -22.16
CA LYS A 137 9.67 -6.85 -22.96
C LYS A 137 9.51 -7.11 -24.46
N ASP A 138 10.06 -8.22 -24.97
CA ASP A 138 9.93 -8.62 -26.38
C ASP A 138 8.45 -8.79 -26.80
N ARG A 139 7.57 -9.21 -25.88
CA ARG A 139 6.14 -9.31 -26.14
C ARG A 139 5.51 -7.92 -26.24
N ILE A 140 5.86 -7.00 -25.34
CA ILE A 140 5.38 -5.61 -25.41
C ILE A 140 5.86 -4.95 -26.70
N GLU A 141 7.12 -5.13 -27.06
CA GLU A 141 7.69 -4.58 -28.30
C GLU A 141 6.97 -5.12 -29.53
N ARG A 142 6.74 -6.44 -29.62
CA ARG A 142 5.95 -7.02 -30.72
C ARG A 142 4.53 -6.47 -30.79
N VAL A 143 3.88 -6.29 -29.64
CA VAL A 143 2.54 -5.68 -29.58
C VAL A 143 2.62 -4.23 -30.06
N LYS A 144 3.58 -3.44 -29.56
CA LYS A 144 3.80 -2.05 -30.00
C LYS A 144 4.05 -1.96 -31.51
N MET A 145 4.86 -2.86 -32.08
CA MET A 145 5.12 -2.93 -33.53
C MET A 145 3.86 -3.29 -34.34
N SER A 146 2.92 -4.03 -33.76
CA SER A 146 1.65 -4.37 -34.43
C SER A 146 0.57 -3.29 -34.31
N LEU A 147 0.71 -2.33 -33.38
CA LEU A 147 -0.25 -1.25 -33.19
C LEU A 147 0.06 -0.07 -34.12
N SER A 148 -0.97 0.67 -34.51
CA SER A 148 -0.81 1.92 -35.26
C SER A 148 -0.17 3.01 -34.38
N GLN A 149 0.53 3.98 -35.00
CA GLN A 149 1.17 5.07 -34.25
C GLN A 149 0.17 5.90 -33.41
N SER A 150 -1.06 6.06 -33.88
CA SER A 150 -2.12 6.75 -33.12
C SER A 150 -2.56 5.97 -31.89
N ASP A 151 -2.63 4.64 -31.98
CA ASP A 151 -2.97 3.79 -30.84
C ASP A 151 -1.84 3.75 -29.81
N VAL A 152 -0.57 3.78 -30.26
CA VAL A 152 0.59 3.89 -29.36
C VAL A 152 0.55 5.21 -28.57
N LYS A 153 0.28 6.35 -29.23
CA LYS A 153 0.15 7.66 -28.56
C LYS A 153 -0.95 7.64 -27.48
N ARG A 154 -2.09 6.99 -27.75
CA ARG A 154 -3.20 6.83 -26.78
C ARG A 154 -2.81 5.98 -25.55
N LEU A 155 -1.90 5.02 -25.72
CA LEU A 155 -1.42 4.19 -24.62
C LEU A 155 -0.45 4.95 -23.71
N ASP A 156 0.40 5.80 -24.27
CA ASP A 156 1.41 6.54 -23.49
C ASP A 156 0.77 7.71 -22.70
N THR A 157 -0.27 8.37 -23.23
CA THR A 157 -0.93 9.52 -22.56
C THR A 157 -1.76 9.13 -21.33
N ASN A 158 -2.13 7.86 -21.18
CA ASN A 158 -2.96 7.40 -20.06
C ASN A 158 -2.16 6.94 -18.82
N VAL A 159 -0.83 6.94 -18.88
CA VAL A 159 0.00 6.64 -17.72
C VAL A 159 0.27 7.93 -16.97
N VAL A 160 -0.76 8.47 -16.29
CA VAL A 160 -0.54 9.53 -15.30
C VAL A 160 0.42 8.96 -14.24
N PRO A 161 1.61 9.56 -14.02
CA PRO A 161 2.51 9.09 -13.00
C PRO A 161 1.75 9.14 -11.67
N ILE A 162 1.48 7.95 -11.13
CA ILE A 162 0.71 7.80 -9.91
C ILE A 162 1.57 8.38 -8.78
N ALA A 163 1.30 9.63 -8.41
CA ALA A 163 1.92 10.26 -7.26
C ALA A 163 1.71 9.32 -6.07
N ALA A 164 2.81 8.89 -5.43
CA ALA A 164 2.74 8.05 -4.26
C ALA A 164 1.82 8.76 -3.24
N PRO A 165 0.79 8.09 -2.71
CA PRO A 165 -0.07 8.74 -1.76
C PRO A 165 0.75 9.06 -0.54
N PRO A 166 0.52 10.21 0.10
CA PRO A 166 1.24 10.54 1.32
C PRO A 166 1.07 9.39 2.32
N PRO A 167 2.13 9.03 3.07
CA PRO A 167 2.05 7.99 4.08
C PRO A 167 0.89 8.32 5.03
N LYS A 168 -0.03 7.37 5.22
CA LYS A 168 -1.16 7.53 6.16
C LYS A 168 -0.59 7.65 7.56
N PHE A 169 -0.57 8.86 8.09
CA PHE A 169 -0.08 9.13 9.43
C PHE A 169 -1.17 8.82 10.47
N GLN A 170 -0.81 8.09 11.52
CA GLN A 170 -1.65 7.92 12.69
C GLN A 170 -0.99 8.70 13.83
N ALA A 171 -1.66 9.72 14.35
CA ALA A 171 -1.18 10.44 15.51
C ALA A 171 -1.03 9.48 16.70
N PRO A 172 0.02 9.62 17.52
CA PRO A 172 0.23 8.75 18.67
C PRO A 172 -0.98 8.83 19.62
N PRO A 173 -1.38 7.71 20.25
CA PRO A 173 -2.58 7.65 21.08
C PRO A 173 -2.53 8.62 22.26
N ALA A 174 -1.33 8.95 22.76
CA ALA A 174 -1.13 9.94 23.81
C ALA A 174 -1.54 11.35 23.38
N PHE A 175 -1.18 11.76 22.15
CA PHE A 175 -1.57 13.05 21.59
C PHE A 175 -3.08 13.18 21.45
N LEU A 176 -3.73 12.13 20.92
CA LEU A 176 -5.19 12.11 20.76
C LEU A 176 -5.92 12.22 22.10
N LYS A 177 -5.43 11.52 23.14
CA LYS A 177 -5.99 11.59 24.50
C LYS A 177 -5.80 12.98 25.13
N ALA A 178 -4.61 13.57 24.99
CA ALA A 178 -4.30 14.90 25.52
C ALA A 178 -5.17 15.97 24.83
N ARG A 179 -5.27 15.91 23.50
CA ARG A 179 -6.13 16.80 22.70
C ARG A 179 -7.60 16.70 23.10
N HIS A 180 -8.14 15.49 23.20
CA HIS A 180 -9.53 15.27 23.63
C HIS A 180 -9.78 15.82 25.05
N ARG A 181 -8.82 15.65 25.97
CA ARG A 181 -8.92 16.20 27.33
C ARG A 181 -8.88 17.73 27.34
N ALA A 182 -8.04 18.34 26.51
CA ALA A 182 -7.99 19.80 26.34
C ALA A 182 -9.31 20.34 25.78
N GLU A 183 -9.82 19.72 24.71
CA GLU A 183 -11.09 20.08 24.07
C GLU A 183 -12.27 19.97 25.06
N LYS A 184 -12.33 18.89 25.85
CA LYS A 184 -13.36 18.73 26.88
C LYS A 184 -13.33 19.84 27.93
N LEU A 185 -12.15 20.16 28.48
CA LEU A 185 -12.02 21.22 29.47
C LEU A 185 -12.33 22.61 28.89
N ALA A 186 -11.97 22.86 27.63
CA ALA A 186 -12.27 24.12 26.94
C ALA A 186 -13.78 24.30 26.78
N ASN A 187 -14.50 23.23 26.41
CA ASN A 187 -15.96 23.23 26.33
C ASN A 187 -16.62 23.46 27.69
N ASP A 188 -16.10 22.85 28.76
CA ASP A 188 -16.58 23.05 30.13
C ASP A 188 -16.42 24.53 30.58
N VAL A 189 -15.27 25.14 30.30
CA VAL A 189 -15.02 26.57 30.60
C VAL A 189 -15.95 27.47 29.77
N ALA A 190 -16.15 27.18 28.49
CA ALA A 190 -17.08 27.92 27.64
C ALA A 190 -18.53 27.82 28.14
N HIS A 191 -18.94 26.66 28.66
CA HIS A 191 -20.25 26.49 29.29
C HIS A 191 -20.38 27.29 30.59
N LEU A 192 -19.37 27.24 31.48
CA LEU A 192 -19.38 28.03 32.72
C LEU A 192 -19.40 29.54 32.46
N ARG A 193 -18.65 30.03 31.47
CA ARG A 193 -18.65 31.46 31.07
C ARG A 193 -20.03 31.91 30.59
N ARG A 194 -20.72 31.10 29.77
CA ARG A 194 -22.11 31.36 29.37
C ARG A 194 -23.05 31.42 30.58
N GLY A 195 -22.91 30.45 31.49
CA GLY A 195 -23.70 30.42 32.73
C GLY A 195 -23.45 31.62 33.64
N PHE A 196 -22.20 32.06 33.77
CA PHE A 196 -21.82 33.25 34.54
C PHE A 196 -22.44 34.52 33.98
N SER A 197 -22.41 34.70 32.65
CA SER A 197 -23.05 35.85 31.98
C SER A 197 -24.55 35.91 32.29
N ASN A 198 -25.24 34.77 32.14
CA ASN A 198 -26.68 34.68 32.38
C ASN A 198 -27.05 34.99 33.84
N ASP A 199 -26.24 34.52 34.82
CA ASP A 199 -26.49 34.80 36.23
C ASP A 199 -26.27 36.27 36.58
N LEU A 200 -25.31 36.93 35.93
CA LEU A 200 -25.03 38.34 36.13
C LEU A 200 -26.18 39.22 35.59
N GLU A 201 -26.73 38.86 34.44
CA GLU A 201 -27.93 39.49 33.88
C GLU A 201 -29.17 39.28 34.77
N ARG A 202 -29.31 38.10 35.39
CA ARG A 202 -30.40 37.84 36.36
C ARG A 202 -30.22 38.64 37.64
N ALA A 203 -28.99 38.75 38.16
CA ALA A 203 -28.68 39.55 39.33
C ALA A 203 -29.04 41.03 39.13
N GLN A 204 -28.87 41.57 37.92
CA GLN A 204 -29.26 42.95 37.60
C GLN A 204 -30.78 43.18 37.59
N LYS A 205 -31.57 42.12 37.36
CA LYS A 205 -33.03 42.18 37.25
C LYS A 205 -33.78 41.76 38.53
N ALA A 206 -33.07 41.22 39.52
CA ALA A 206 -33.65 40.67 40.75
C ALA A 206 -33.88 41.73 41.84
N THR A 207 -34.80 41.42 42.77
CA THR A 207 -35.02 42.15 44.03
C THR A 207 -33.78 42.05 44.93
N GLU A 208 -33.56 43.02 45.82
CA GLU A 208 -32.31 43.16 46.60
C GLU A 208 -31.85 41.86 47.29
N ASP A 209 -32.78 41.12 47.91
CA ASP A 209 -32.50 39.85 48.59
C ASP A 209 -32.04 38.73 47.62
N ASP A 210 -32.60 38.70 46.41
CA ASP A 210 -32.22 37.71 45.39
C ASP A 210 -30.94 38.13 44.63
N GLN A 211 -30.63 39.43 44.57
CA GLN A 211 -29.37 39.91 43.99
C GLN A 211 -28.16 39.34 44.75
N ALA A 212 -28.24 39.27 46.08
CA ALA A 212 -27.16 38.71 46.91
C ALA A 212 -26.90 37.23 46.56
N LYS A 213 -27.96 36.43 46.41
CA LYS A 213 -27.87 35.00 46.03
C LYS A 213 -27.25 34.83 44.64
N TYR A 214 -27.69 35.59 43.64
CA TYR A 214 -27.13 35.50 42.28
C TYR A 214 -25.68 35.99 42.22
N LYS A 215 -25.31 37.02 42.98
CA LYS A 215 -23.92 37.48 43.11
C LYS A 215 -23.03 36.41 43.74
N GLU A 216 -23.51 35.69 44.76
CA GLU A 216 -22.78 34.58 45.37
C GLU A 216 -22.60 33.42 44.38
N MET A 217 -23.65 33.01 43.66
CA MET A 217 -23.56 31.98 42.63
C MET A 217 -22.58 32.37 41.51
N ALA A 218 -22.63 33.63 41.04
CA ALA A 218 -21.71 34.16 40.06
C ALA A 218 -20.26 34.13 40.57
N ALA A 219 -20.03 34.51 41.83
CA ALA A 219 -18.70 34.44 42.45
C ALA A 219 -18.17 33.00 42.57
N ARG A 220 -19.02 32.03 42.92
CA ARG A 220 -18.66 30.59 42.93
C ARG A 220 -18.28 30.09 41.54
N LYS A 221 -19.08 30.43 40.51
CA LYS A 221 -18.78 30.08 39.11
C LYS A 221 -17.50 30.74 38.61
N ALA A 222 -17.26 32.01 38.97
CA ALA A 222 -16.02 32.71 38.62
C ALA A 222 -14.78 32.00 39.20
N LYS A 223 -14.82 31.59 40.48
CA LYS A 223 -13.75 30.78 41.09
C LYS A 223 -13.55 29.44 40.38
N GLU A 224 -14.63 28.78 39.95
CA GLU A 224 -14.55 27.52 39.20
C GLU A 224 -13.94 27.72 37.81
N ILE A 225 -14.30 28.80 37.11
CA ILE A 225 -13.71 29.19 35.82
C ILE A 225 -12.20 29.35 35.98
N VAL A 226 -11.74 30.16 36.95
CA VAL A 226 -10.31 30.38 37.23
C VAL A 226 -9.60 29.04 37.53
N ARG A 227 -10.21 28.17 38.33
CA ARG A 227 -9.63 26.84 38.64
C ARG A 227 -9.52 25.93 37.41
N LYS A 228 -10.50 25.94 36.51
CA LYS A 228 -10.47 25.13 35.28
C LYS A 228 -9.52 25.72 34.24
N GLU A 229 -9.47 27.04 34.11
CA GLU A 229 -8.52 27.75 33.26
C GLU A 229 -7.08 27.48 33.69
N ALA A 230 -6.79 27.51 34.99
CA ALA A 230 -5.48 27.14 35.53
C ALA A 230 -5.06 25.70 35.17
N LYS A 231 -6.01 24.79 34.98
CA LYS A 231 -5.74 23.41 34.51
C LYS A 231 -5.62 23.30 32.99
N LEU A 232 -6.24 24.21 32.24
CA LEU A 232 -6.20 24.23 30.78
C LEU A 232 -4.84 24.66 30.25
N VAL A 233 -4.23 25.69 30.85
CA VAL A 233 -2.93 26.23 30.43
C VAL A 233 -1.84 25.15 30.31
N PRO A 234 -1.52 24.36 31.35
CA PRO A 234 -0.48 23.32 31.24
C PRO A 234 -0.86 22.21 30.27
N LEU A 235 -2.15 21.94 30.08
CA LEU A 235 -2.63 20.90 29.18
C LEU A 235 -2.51 21.33 27.71
N ALA A 236 -2.76 22.61 27.43
CA ALA A 236 -2.52 23.21 26.12
C ALA A 236 -1.03 23.22 25.77
N GLU A 237 -0.16 23.56 26.74
CA GLU A 237 1.29 23.46 26.58
C GLU A 237 1.74 22.03 26.29
N GLN A 238 1.20 21.03 27.01
CA GLN A 238 1.46 19.62 26.74
C GLN A 238 1.03 19.21 25.32
N VAL A 239 -0.15 19.63 24.87
CA VAL A 239 -0.64 19.33 23.51
C VAL A 239 0.28 19.97 22.47
N ASN A 240 0.71 21.22 22.67
CA ASN A 240 1.62 21.91 21.76
C ASN A 240 3.02 21.26 21.74
N ALA A 241 3.53 20.84 22.89
CA ALA A 241 4.80 20.10 22.97
C ALA A 241 4.71 18.76 22.22
N LEU A 242 3.63 18.01 22.43
CA LEU A 242 3.40 16.76 21.70
C LEU A 242 3.20 16.99 20.21
N ALA A 243 2.51 18.06 19.79
CA ALA A 243 2.38 18.42 18.38
C ALA A 243 3.75 18.62 17.72
N LYS A 244 4.64 19.39 18.36
CA LYS A 244 6.03 19.57 17.88
C LYS A 244 6.79 18.26 17.76
N THR A 245 6.65 17.34 18.72
CA THR A 245 7.29 16.01 18.63
C THR A 245 6.72 15.17 17.49
N VAL A 246 5.42 15.27 17.22
CA VAL A 246 4.75 14.57 16.12
C VAL A 246 5.22 15.12 14.79
N ASP A 247 5.34 16.44 14.65
CA ASP A 247 5.83 17.09 13.44
C ASP A 247 7.30 16.71 13.18
N ALA A 248 8.17 16.76 14.19
CA ALA A 248 9.57 16.32 14.05
C ALA A 248 9.67 14.82 13.67
N TYR A 249 8.83 13.97 14.26
CA TYR A 249 8.74 12.56 13.87
C TYR A 249 8.25 12.39 12.42
N ASN A 250 7.27 13.18 11.99
CA ASN A 250 6.78 13.17 10.62
C ASN A 250 7.85 13.59 9.62
N GLU A 251 8.58 14.66 9.91
CA GLU A 251 9.72 15.09 9.10
C GLU A 251 10.77 13.99 9.00
N SER A 252 11.07 13.30 10.11
CA SER A 252 12.01 12.17 10.09
C SER A 252 11.53 11.00 9.22
N ILE A 253 10.23 10.69 9.22
CA ILE A 253 9.65 9.66 8.34
C ILE A 253 9.71 10.10 6.88
N VAL A 254 9.36 11.35 6.58
CA VAL A 254 9.39 11.89 5.22
C VAL A 254 10.83 11.90 4.70
N ALA A 255 11.79 12.31 5.52
CA ALA A 255 13.22 12.25 5.21
C ALA A 255 13.69 10.80 4.96
N ALA A 256 13.35 9.86 5.85
CA ALA A 256 13.68 8.45 5.66
C ALA A 256 13.04 7.84 4.41
N HIS A 257 11.79 8.22 4.09
CA HIS A 257 11.13 7.80 2.86
C HIS A 257 11.82 8.41 1.64
N ALA A 258 12.16 9.70 1.67
CA ALA A 258 12.89 10.37 0.60
C ALA A 258 14.27 9.74 0.37
N GLU A 259 15.00 9.41 1.42
CA GLU A 259 16.25 8.65 1.31
C GLU A 259 16.04 7.26 0.72
N SER A 260 14.99 6.55 1.14
CA SER A 260 14.66 5.23 0.58
C SER A 260 14.31 5.30 -0.91
N GLU A 261 13.60 6.35 -1.33
CA GLU A 261 13.30 6.62 -2.74
C GLU A 261 14.57 6.97 -3.50
N ARG A 262 15.43 7.83 -2.95
CA ARG A 262 16.75 8.15 -3.53
C ARG A 262 17.57 6.89 -3.78
N ARG A 263 17.69 6.03 -2.75
CA ARG A 263 18.38 4.72 -2.85
C ARG A 263 17.71 3.80 -3.88
N PHE A 264 16.39 3.86 -4.01
CA PHE A 264 15.63 3.09 -5.01
C PHE A 264 15.75 3.67 -6.44
N THR A 265 16.00 4.96 -6.59
CA THR A 265 16.19 5.60 -7.90
C THR A 265 17.64 5.57 -8.38
N MET A 266 18.59 5.18 -7.52
CA MET A 266 19.99 5.04 -7.92
C MET A 266 20.11 4.06 -9.10
N PRO A 267 20.94 4.40 -10.12
CA PRO A 267 21.21 3.49 -11.22
C PRO A 267 21.91 2.24 -10.67
N VAL A 268 21.30 1.09 -10.92
CA VAL A 268 21.82 -0.22 -10.53
C VAL A 268 22.23 -0.94 -11.81
N GLU A 269 23.48 -1.36 -11.84
CA GLU A 269 23.96 -2.25 -12.89
C GLU A 269 23.92 -3.70 -12.37
N TRP A 270 23.19 -4.56 -13.09
CA TRP A 270 23.07 -5.97 -12.72
C TRP A 270 24.22 -6.77 -13.32
N VAL A 271 25.09 -7.28 -12.46
CA VAL A 271 26.18 -8.16 -12.86
C VAL A 271 25.63 -9.55 -13.18
N GLY A 272 25.85 -9.99 -14.41
CA GLY A 272 25.56 -11.34 -14.88
C GLY A 272 25.09 -11.34 -16.34
N LYS A 273 25.79 -12.10 -17.19
CA LYS A 273 25.37 -12.30 -18.58
C LYS A 273 24.17 -13.25 -18.60
N LEU A 274 23.08 -12.82 -19.23
CA LEU A 274 21.97 -13.72 -19.51
C LEU A 274 22.50 -14.83 -20.43
N PRO A 275 22.30 -16.12 -20.13
CA PRO A 275 22.70 -17.16 -21.06
C PRO A 275 21.94 -16.94 -22.38
N GLU A 276 22.68 -16.69 -23.45
CA GLU A 276 22.11 -16.59 -24.79
C GLU A 276 21.41 -17.91 -25.12
N LYS A 277 20.21 -17.80 -25.69
CA LYS A 277 19.50 -18.95 -26.22
C LYS A 277 20.21 -19.39 -27.50
N LYS A 278 21.28 -20.17 -27.36
CA LYS A 278 21.92 -20.85 -28.48
C LYS A 278 20.88 -21.70 -29.21
N LYS A 279 20.88 -21.62 -30.54
CA LYS A 279 19.98 -22.47 -31.35
C LYS A 279 20.35 -23.93 -31.07
N GLY A 280 19.38 -24.84 -31.04
CA GLY A 280 19.63 -26.24 -30.68
C GLY A 280 20.75 -26.91 -31.49
N ALA A 281 20.98 -26.45 -32.73
CA ALA A 281 22.08 -26.87 -33.59
C ALA A 281 23.49 -26.54 -33.02
N GLU A 282 23.65 -25.39 -32.36
CA GLU A 282 24.92 -24.93 -31.77
C GLU A 282 25.23 -25.62 -30.43
N LEU A 283 24.21 -26.13 -29.74
CA LEU A 283 24.37 -26.89 -28.49
C LEU A 283 24.78 -28.36 -28.74
N GLY A 284 25.11 -28.72 -29.98
CA GLY A 284 25.42 -30.11 -30.34
C GLY A 284 24.19 -31.03 -30.31
N VAL A 285 22.98 -30.49 -30.07
CA VAL A 285 21.71 -31.24 -30.18
C VAL A 285 21.32 -31.31 -31.66
N ARG A 286 22.18 -31.94 -32.45
CA ARG A 286 21.98 -32.22 -33.88
C ARG A 286 20.97 -33.33 -34.14
N LEU A 287 20.47 -33.99 -33.08
CA LEU A 287 19.49 -35.08 -33.14
C LEU A 287 18.25 -34.77 -34.01
N TYR A 288 17.94 -33.49 -34.25
CA TYR A 288 16.77 -33.07 -35.04
C TYR A 288 17.03 -32.02 -36.12
N ALA A 289 18.26 -31.56 -36.35
CA ALA A 289 18.52 -30.43 -37.24
C ALA A 289 18.31 -30.75 -38.73
N ASN A 290 18.46 -32.01 -39.14
CA ASN A 290 18.41 -32.44 -40.55
C ASN A 290 17.23 -33.37 -40.88
N LYS A 291 16.32 -33.62 -39.93
CA LYS A 291 15.24 -34.60 -40.10
C LYS A 291 13.94 -33.90 -40.47
N LYS A 292 13.66 -33.85 -41.79
CA LYS A 292 12.60 -33.06 -42.45
C LYS A 292 11.18 -33.30 -41.92
N ARG A 293 10.89 -34.47 -41.35
CA ARG A 293 9.62 -34.76 -40.65
C ARG A 293 9.84 -35.80 -39.54
N MET A 294 9.83 -35.36 -38.28
CA MET A 294 9.87 -36.28 -37.12
C MET A 294 8.91 -35.91 -35.99
N PHE A 295 7.99 -34.97 -36.21
CA PHE A 295 6.87 -34.85 -35.29
C PHE A 295 5.88 -35.96 -35.60
N LYS A 296 5.88 -36.98 -34.75
CA LYS A 296 4.94 -38.11 -34.74
C LYS A 296 3.46 -37.65 -34.59
N GLY A 297 3.15 -36.36 -34.65
CA GLY A 297 1.88 -35.74 -34.25
C GLY A 297 1.73 -35.63 -32.73
N HIS A 298 0.71 -34.92 -32.25
CA HIS A 298 0.34 -35.02 -30.83
C HIS A 298 -0.24 -36.43 -30.54
N LEU A 299 -0.08 -36.93 -29.31
CA LEU A 299 -0.59 -38.26 -28.93
C LEU A 299 -2.11 -38.39 -29.17
N TRP A 300 -2.87 -37.31 -28.99
CA TRP A 300 -4.32 -37.29 -29.19
C TRP A 300 -4.71 -37.46 -30.67
N GLU A 301 -3.93 -36.92 -31.61
CA GLU A 301 -4.17 -37.07 -33.05
C GLU A 301 -3.94 -38.52 -33.47
N ARG A 302 -2.85 -39.13 -32.98
CA ARG A 302 -2.55 -40.55 -33.22
C ARG A 302 -3.59 -41.47 -32.63
N ALA A 303 -4.03 -41.17 -31.41
CA ALA A 303 -5.04 -41.98 -30.72
C ALA A 303 -6.46 -41.70 -31.21
N ARG A 304 -6.68 -40.66 -32.04
CA ARG A 304 -8.01 -40.19 -32.47
C ARG A 304 -8.79 -41.30 -33.17
N ALA A 305 -8.17 -41.95 -34.16
CA ALA A 305 -8.81 -43.04 -34.90
C ALA A 305 -9.21 -44.20 -33.97
N SER A 306 -8.31 -44.62 -33.08
CA SER A 306 -8.59 -45.68 -32.10
C SER A 306 -9.69 -45.29 -31.10
N ARG A 307 -9.73 -44.03 -30.66
CA ARG A 307 -10.78 -43.50 -29.77
C ARG A 307 -12.14 -43.48 -30.46
N VAL A 308 -12.20 -42.98 -31.69
CA VAL A 308 -13.43 -42.94 -32.52
C VAL A 308 -13.96 -44.36 -32.74
N LYS A 309 -13.09 -45.33 -33.08
CA LYS A 309 -13.47 -46.74 -33.24
C LYS A 309 -14.06 -47.33 -31.95
N LYS A 310 -13.41 -47.10 -30.80
CA LYS A 310 -13.94 -47.55 -29.49
C LYS A 310 -15.28 -46.90 -29.15
N GLN A 311 -15.42 -45.60 -29.43
CA GLN A 311 -16.68 -44.88 -29.22
C GLN A 311 -17.79 -45.46 -30.10
N ALA A 312 -17.53 -45.71 -31.38
CA ALA A 312 -18.51 -46.33 -32.28
C ALA A 312 -18.98 -47.71 -31.78
N ILE A 313 -18.05 -48.55 -31.31
CA ILE A 313 -18.39 -49.87 -30.72
C ILE A 313 -19.25 -49.72 -29.46
N LEU A 314 -18.90 -48.77 -28.57
CA LEU A 314 -19.67 -48.50 -27.35
C LEU A 314 -21.07 -47.98 -27.65
N MET A 315 -21.21 -47.12 -28.67
CA MET A 315 -22.49 -46.58 -29.10
C MET A 315 -23.36 -47.66 -29.78
N ARG A 316 -22.77 -48.58 -30.55
CA ARG A 316 -23.49 -49.71 -31.19
C ARG A 316 -24.26 -50.55 -30.16
N HIS A 317 -23.66 -50.80 -29.00
CA HIS A 317 -24.26 -51.61 -27.93
C HIS A 317 -24.94 -50.79 -26.83
N MET A 318 -25.14 -49.48 -27.04
CA MET A 318 -25.68 -48.58 -26.01
C MET A 318 -27.10 -48.97 -25.61
N ALA A 319 -27.99 -49.25 -26.58
CA ALA A 319 -29.36 -49.66 -26.30
C ALA A 319 -29.42 -50.94 -25.45
N ALA A 320 -28.64 -51.95 -25.80
CA ALA A 320 -28.55 -53.21 -25.03
C ALA A 320 -27.96 -53.01 -23.63
N ARG A 321 -26.98 -52.11 -23.46
CA ARG A 321 -26.47 -51.73 -22.14
C ARG A 321 -27.54 -51.04 -21.29
N VAL A 322 -28.30 -50.12 -21.87
CA VAL A 322 -29.41 -49.42 -21.19
C VAL A 322 -30.51 -50.41 -20.79
N ALA A 323 -30.88 -51.35 -21.68
CA ALA A 323 -31.84 -52.41 -21.36
C ALA A 323 -31.37 -53.27 -20.19
N ARG A 324 -30.14 -53.81 -20.24
CA ARG A 324 -29.55 -54.58 -19.13
C ARG A 324 -29.51 -53.81 -17.81
N TYR A 325 -29.16 -52.53 -17.87
CA TYR A 325 -29.18 -51.66 -16.69
C TYR A 325 -30.61 -51.54 -16.14
N LYS A 326 -31.59 -51.20 -16.99
CA LYS A 326 -33.01 -51.10 -16.59
C LYS A 326 -33.51 -52.41 -16.01
N ASP A 327 -33.19 -53.56 -16.61
CA ASP A 327 -33.59 -54.89 -16.13
C ASP A 327 -32.95 -55.24 -14.78
N TYR A 328 -31.66 -54.93 -14.61
CA TYR A 328 -30.96 -55.12 -13.34
C TYR A 328 -31.65 -54.37 -12.19
N TYR A 329 -32.01 -53.10 -12.42
CA TYR A 329 -32.72 -52.32 -11.42
C TYR A 329 -34.20 -52.71 -11.31
N LYS A 330 -34.87 -53.11 -12.39
CA LYS A 330 -36.26 -53.62 -12.35
C LYS A 330 -36.37 -54.86 -11.45
N LYS A 331 -35.40 -55.78 -11.53
CA LYS A 331 -35.35 -56.99 -10.68
C LYS A 331 -35.03 -56.69 -9.20
N ARG A 332 -34.32 -55.58 -8.93
CA ARG A 332 -33.87 -55.19 -7.59
C ARG A 332 -34.72 -54.13 -6.91
N ARG A 333 -35.66 -53.50 -7.63
CA ARG A 333 -36.65 -52.64 -7.01
C ARG A 333 -37.45 -53.47 -6.00
N PRO A 334 -37.54 -53.04 -4.74
CA PRO A 334 -38.39 -53.72 -3.78
C PRO A 334 -39.81 -53.70 -4.36
N ASN A 335 -40.43 -54.86 -4.47
CA ASN A 335 -41.84 -54.90 -4.82
C ASN A 335 -42.58 -54.24 -3.64
N PRO A 336 -43.32 -53.14 -3.86
CA PRO A 336 -43.97 -52.40 -2.77
C PRO A 336 -44.99 -53.26 -2.00
N LEU A 337 -45.47 -54.36 -2.59
CA LEU A 337 -46.40 -55.30 -1.96
C LEU A 337 -45.73 -56.48 -1.26
N LYS A 338 -44.40 -56.65 -1.39
CA LYS A 338 -43.68 -57.69 -0.66
C LYS A 338 -43.34 -57.16 0.74
N PRO A 339 -43.57 -57.95 1.81
CA PRO A 339 -43.17 -57.55 3.14
C PRO A 339 -41.66 -57.30 3.18
N PRO A 340 -41.19 -56.34 4.02
CA PRO A 340 -39.78 -56.01 4.10
C PRO A 340 -38.97 -57.27 4.44
N ARG A 341 -38.01 -57.61 3.58
CA ARG A 341 -37.08 -58.70 3.87
C ARG A 341 -36.23 -58.31 5.06
N TYR A 342 -36.44 -58.98 6.19
CA TYR A 342 -35.61 -58.82 7.38
C TYR A 342 -34.20 -59.35 7.07
N THR A 343 -33.33 -58.49 6.57
CA THR A 343 -31.90 -58.78 6.50
C THR A 343 -31.35 -58.57 7.90
N LYS A 344 -30.95 -59.65 8.57
CA LYS A 344 -30.24 -59.55 9.86
C LYS A 344 -29.10 -58.53 9.68
N PRO A 345 -29.02 -57.48 10.51
CA PRO A 345 -27.95 -56.51 10.40
C PRO A 345 -26.62 -57.26 10.46
N PRO A 346 -25.65 -56.95 9.58
CA PRO A 346 -24.34 -57.58 9.64
C PRO A 346 -23.82 -57.34 11.06
N ARG A 347 -23.44 -58.43 11.74
CA ARG A 347 -22.80 -58.31 13.06
C ARG A 347 -21.56 -57.46 12.86
N LEU A 348 -21.57 -56.28 13.48
CA LEU A 348 -20.39 -55.43 13.54
C LEU A 348 -19.25 -56.28 14.11
N PRO A 349 -18.05 -56.25 13.51
CA PRO A 349 -16.91 -56.95 14.08
C PRO A 349 -16.54 -56.21 15.37
N PHE A 350 -17.03 -56.74 16.49
CA PHE A 350 -16.47 -56.45 17.81
C PHE A 350 -15.31 -57.41 18.04
#